data_AF-A0A843IP78-F1
#
_entry.id   AF-A0A843IP78-F1
#
_cell.length_a   1.000
_cell.length_b   1.000
_cell.length_c   1.000
_cell.angle_alpha   90.00
_cell.angle_beta   90.00
_cell.angle_gamma   90.00
#
_symmetry.space_group_name_H-M   'P 1'
#
loop_
_entity.id
_entity.type
_entity.pdbx_description
1 polymer ?
#
loop_
_entity_poly.entity_id
_entity_poly.type
_entity_poly.pdbx_seq_one_letter_code
_entity_poly.pdbx_strand_id
1 'polypeptide(L)'
;MHIDKKFFIILIIFLFVNIAAVSADDLNSTEIVELDHDGSADLEAEDIADEGVDEVNSSVLEPIEKTTPKISIESKKVNCKDTLEIQLTNSSGDALKSKKIIASINDKKYPLTTNSKGIAKLTIDLPAKTYKLTMSFEGDDNYTPVSKSFNIKVVKLQTKITESANFAVKGNYLYFSLADSNGNRLANKKMTIKFNGKTYTKKTNQYGTAKLKIKSSNSKYSIKAKFKGDNKHKSSSRSLKIHVISSRSIKIENTKVLTNGFIRVYLKVAGKAVSKKVTLTIGNKKLSKKANSEGIAVFKPQVKAGFYTVKAKVGKYYSQKILMCYEGNVKDPLKEKVALKNGVPDVDLMPGNYVTGDGNAKYTLKKSQYKDVLKRDSYCLFLNNKLTKYTFFKTKSHPNLNHIISREKWNVIERAINTKLVKKNKNGYWPGKITVSLKGKSYTYPEVRDVQGTGYTCGPTSASVCSQVLKNYFCERYLAKISGTDSTGTSCPNMVAALQKNNFKCSYFYKSTFTSALNELKKGGAALIFHANNHYVSILDISGDGKKVLVSNSYGTYDNIPTKWVKVSYMKNRFSPKWDESLIVRLNYNLPDAVKDSVNSYYSSFGTNWLKHSTGQGIGRV
;
A
#
# COMPACT_ATOMS: atom_id res chain seq x y z
N MET A 1 -35.97 12.54 35.99
CA MET A 1 -34.72 12.18 36.69
C MET A 1 -33.59 13.01 36.07
N HIS A 2 -33.16 14.01 36.83
CA HIS A 2 -32.10 14.95 36.51
C HIS A 2 -30.71 14.30 36.64
N ILE A 3 -29.69 15.08 36.27
CA ILE A 3 -28.26 14.99 36.61
C ILE A 3 -27.30 14.46 35.52
N ASP A 4 -26.84 15.46 34.76
CA ASP A 4 -25.47 15.97 34.61
C ASP A 4 -24.38 15.40 33.71
N LYS A 5 -23.79 16.42 33.07
CA LYS A 5 -22.58 16.51 32.28
C LYS A 5 -21.34 16.35 33.18
N LYS A 6 -20.36 15.56 32.76
CA LYS A 6 -18.94 15.91 32.94
C LYS A 6 -18.11 15.57 31.71
N PHE A 7 -17.27 16.54 31.40
CA PHE A 7 -16.27 16.63 30.34
C PHE A 7 -15.29 15.44 30.34
N PHE A 8 -14.87 15.00 29.14
CA PHE A 8 -13.50 14.55 28.92
C PHE A 8 -13.08 14.89 27.48
N ILE A 9 -12.24 15.91 27.35
CA ILE A 9 -11.54 16.28 26.13
C ILE A 9 -10.22 15.49 26.14
N ILE A 10 -10.11 14.47 25.29
CA ILE A 10 -8.81 13.81 25.03
C ILE A 10 -8.20 14.48 23.80
N LEU A 11 -7.28 15.39 24.05
CA LEU A 11 -6.41 16.01 23.06
C LEU A 11 -5.22 15.06 22.81
N ILE A 12 -5.28 14.26 21.74
CA ILE A 12 -4.13 13.44 21.31
C ILE A 12 -3.16 14.33 20.54
N ILE A 13 -2.07 14.72 21.21
CA ILE A 13 -0.89 15.33 20.60
C ILE A 13 -0.01 14.19 20.08
N PHE A 14 0.13 14.08 18.75
CA PHE A 14 1.15 13.23 18.13
C PHE A 14 2.42 14.04 17.93
N LEU A 15 3.39 13.85 18.84
CA LEU A 15 4.79 14.25 18.64
C LEU A 15 5.46 13.17 17.78
N PHE A 16 5.98 13.52 16.61
CA PHE A 16 6.90 12.66 15.85
C PHE A 16 8.33 12.99 16.28
N VAL A 17 8.91 12.13 17.11
CA VAL A 17 10.36 12.06 17.32
C VAL A 17 10.90 10.97 16.39
N ASN A 18 11.72 11.37 15.42
CA ASN A 18 12.58 10.44 14.69
C ASN A 18 13.88 10.33 15.48
N ILE A 19 14.14 9.16 16.07
CA ILE A 19 15.48 8.75 16.49
C ILE A 19 15.76 7.42 15.77
N ALA A 20 16.73 7.46 14.86
CA ALA A 20 17.45 6.27 14.46
C ALA A 20 18.59 6.11 15.47
N ALA A 21 18.54 5.04 16.26
CA ALA A 21 19.65 4.60 17.09
C ALA A 21 20.31 3.41 16.38
N VAL A 22 21.61 3.55 16.09
CA VAL A 22 22.55 2.43 16.02
C VAL A 22 23.73 2.78 16.93
N SER A 23 23.97 1.81 17.80
CA SER A 23 25.02 1.62 18.80
C SER A 23 26.44 1.98 18.33
N ALA A 24 27.21 2.55 19.26
CA ALA A 24 28.50 2.02 19.66
C ALA A 24 28.76 2.45 21.12
N ASP A 25 29.24 1.48 21.90
CA ASP A 25 29.47 1.52 23.34
C ASP A 25 30.79 2.21 23.73
N ASP A 26 30.85 2.51 25.02
CA ASP A 26 32.02 2.51 25.91
C ASP A 26 32.78 3.82 26.27
N LEU A 27 32.50 4.21 27.53
CA LEU A 27 33.41 4.43 28.67
C LEU A 27 34.12 5.79 28.87
N ASN A 28 33.75 6.40 30.01
CA ASN A 28 34.53 7.18 31.00
C ASN A 28 35.41 8.36 30.51
N SER A 29 35.62 9.45 31.22
CA SER A 29 35.30 9.89 32.58
C SER A 29 35.58 11.40 32.64
N THR A 30 34.97 12.06 33.61
CA THR A 30 35.32 13.38 34.16
C THR A 30 36.81 13.52 34.49
N GLU A 31 37.42 14.68 34.27
CA GLU A 31 37.89 15.61 35.32
C GLU A 31 38.70 16.79 34.75
N ILE A 32 38.80 17.82 35.59
CA ILE A 32 39.41 19.13 35.38
C ILE A 32 40.64 19.19 36.30
N VAL A 33 41.60 20.06 35.93
CA VAL A 33 42.61 20.76 36.76
C VAL A 33 44.05 20.23 36.72
N GLU A 34 44.90 21.09 36.13
CA GLU A 34 46.29 21.52 36.39
C GLU A 34 47.22 20.67 37.29
N LEU A 35 48.51 20.58 36.90
CA LEU A 35 49.61 21.38 37.50
C LEU A 35 51.02 21.04 36.95
N ASP A 36 51.91 22.02 37.14
CA ASP A 36 53.39 22.01 37.28
C ASP A 36 54.30 22.07 36.02
N HIS A 37 55.07 23.16 35.78
CA HIS A 37 56.19 23.80 36.53
C HIS A 37 57.52 23.07 36.22
N ASP A 38 58.31 23.59 35.27
CA ASP A 38 59.51 24.45 35.44
C ASP A 38 60.81 23.61 35.46
N GLY A 39 61.88 24.15 34.88
CA GLY A 39 63.22 23.72 35.24
C GLY A 39 64.34 23.88 34.23
N SER A 40 64.77 25.13 34.03
CA SER A 40 66.19 25.56 33.90
C SER A 40 66.91 25.36 32.55
N ALA A 41 67.37 26.43 31.89
CA ALA A 41 68.52 27.34 32.17
C ALA A 41 69.83 26.74 31.60
N ASP A 42 70.80 27.47 31.07
CA ASP A 42 71.07 28.87 30.74
C ASP A 42 72.33 28.84 29.85
N LEU A 43 72.60 29.90 29.10
CA LEU A 43 73.83 30.71 29.19
C LEU A 43 74.08 31.50 27.89
N GLU A 44 74.21 32.81 28.09
CA GLU A 44 74.56 33.86 27.13
C GLU A 44 76.08 33.93 26.89
N ALA A 45 76.50 34.51 25.75
CA ALA A 45 77.38 35.70 25.71
C ALA A 45 77.72 36.12 24.26
N GLU A 46 77.20 37.31 23.92
CA GLU A 46 77.71 38.47 23.17
C GLU A 46 78.73 38.44 22.00
N ASP A 47 78.36 39.32 21.06
CA ASP A 47 79.12 40.29 20.23
C ASP A 47 79.94 39.88 18.99
N ILE A 48 79.59 40.50 17.85
CA ILE A 48 80.34 41.63 17.23
C ILE A 48 79.49 42.26 16.09
N ALA A 49 79.47 43.60 16.09
CA ALA A 49 79.08 44.61 15.08
C ALA A 49 79.69 44.36 13.67
N ASP A 50 79.37 45.02 12.55
CA ASP A 50 78.40 45.98 12.01
C ASP A 50 78.64 45.98 10.48
N GLU A 51 77.68 46.51 9.72
CA GLU A 51 77.76 47.24 8.44
C GLU A 51 76.78 46.81 7.33
N GLY A 52 75.74 47.65 7.16
CA GLY A 52 75.30 48.22 5.87
C GLY A 52 74.30 47.40 5.00
N VAL A 53 72.99 47.69 5.06
CA VAL A 53 72.21 48.58 4.12
C VAL A 53 71.82 47.84 2.81
N ASP A 54 70.53 47.56 2.51
CA ASP A 54 69.53 48.53 2.02
C ASP A 54 68.06 48.13 2.28
N GLU A 55 67.23 49.16 2.42
CA GLU A 55 65.79 49.22 2.70
C GLU A 55 64.87 48.52 1.69
N VAL A 56 63.69 48.04 2.12
CA VAL A 56 62.36 48.41 1.54
C VAL A 56 61.24 48.16 2.58
N ASN A 57 60.61 49.27 3.00
CA ASN A 57 59.21 49.48 3.43
C ASN A 57 58.53 48.51 4.41
N SER A 58 58.43 48.96 5.66
CA SER A 58 57.28 48.66 6.54
C SER A 58 56.04 49.41 6.04
N SER A 59 55.19 48.72 5.27
CA SER A 59 53.87 49.24 4.91
C SER A 59 52.97 49.29 6.14
N VAL A 60 52.62 50.52 6.55
CA VAL A 60 51.49 50.81 7.43
C VAL A 60 50.25 50.06 6.90
N LEU A 61 49.67 49.16 7.70
CA LEU A 61 48.38 48.57 7.39
C LEU A 61 47.32 49.67 7.54
N GLU A 62 46.91 50.24 6.41
CA GLU A 62 45.77 51.15 6.35
C GLU A 62 44.52 50.48 6.97
N PRO A 63 43.64 51.21 7.67
CA PRO A 63 42.36 50.67 8.11
C PRO A 63 41.62 50.12 6.89
N ILE A 64 41.25 48.84 6.89
CA ILE A 64 40.37 48.30 5.84
C ILE A 64 39.05 49.05 5.94
N GLU A 65 38.82 50.01 5.04
CA GLU A 65 37.55 50.73 4.97
C GLU A 65 36.44 49.71 4.65
N LYS A 66 35.61 49.42 5.66
CA LYS A 66 34.45 48.55 5.48
C LYS A 66 33.54 49.16 4.42
N THR A 67 33.19 48.37 3.41
CA THR A 67 32.25 48.81 2.39
C THR A 67 30.80 48.59 2.84
N THR A 68 29.89 49.48 2.43
CA THR A 68 28.46 49.36 2.77
C THR A 68 27.74 48.44 1.77
N PRO A 69 27.18 47.29 2.21
CA PRO A 69 26.45 46.39 1.31
C PRO A 69 25.14 46.99 0.80
N LYS A 70 24.65 46.46 -0.32
CA LYS A 70 23.35 46.81 -0.90
C LYS A 70 22.35 45.66 -0.71
N ILE A 71 21.18 46.00 -0.17
CA ILE A 71 20.02 45.08 -0.10
C ILE A 71 19.03 45.44 -1.21
N SER A 72 18.55 44.43 -1.94
CA SER A 72 17.50 44.56 -2.95
C SER A 72 16.53 43.38 -2.90
N ILE A 73 15.35 43.57 -3.51
CA ILE A 73 14.36 42.52 -3.77
C ILE A 73 13.93 42.62 -5.23
N GLU A 74 13.69 41.49 -5.88
CA GLU A 74 13.31 41.46 -7.29
C GLU A 74 11.89 41.96 -7.55
N SER A 75 10.98 41.75 -6.59
CA SER A 75 9.57 42.15 -6.73
C SER A 75 8.97 42.63 -5.41
N LYS A 76 8.29 43.78 -5.48
CA LYS A 76 7.45 44.31 -4.39
C LYS A 76 6.06 43.66 -4.33
N LYS A 77 5.75 42.71 -5.22
CA LYS A 77 4.45 42.01 -5.28
C LYS A 77 4.67 40.50 -5.26
N VAL A 78 4.10 39.83 -4.26
CA VAL A 78 4.31 38.39 -4.00
C VAL A 78 2.97 37.71 -3.72
N ASN A 79 2.72 36.52 -4.27
CA ASN A 79 1.51 35.78 -3.88
C ASN A 79 1.69 35.20 -2.47
N CYS A 80 0.58 35.05 -1.75
CA CYS A 80 0.59 34.29 -0.50
C CYS A 80 1.17 32.89 -0.73
N LYS A 81 2.07 32.43 0.16
CA LYS A 81 2.85 31.19 0.10
C LYS A 81 3.92 31.11 -0.99
N ASP A 82 4.14 32.17 -1.76
CA ASP A 82 5.31 32.23 -2.64
C ASP A 82 6.56 32.64 -1.83
N THR A 83 7.71 32.41 -2.45
CA THR A 83 9.01 32.78 -1.90
C THR A 83 9.43 34.14 -2.46
N LEU A 84 9.80 35.05 -1.58
CA LEU A 84 10.46 36.30 -1.92
C LEU A 84 11.98 36.07 -1.86
N GLU A 85 12.66 36.40 -2.94
CA GLU A 85 14.13 36.36 -3.01
C GLU A 85 14.69 37.74 -2.64
N ILE A 86 15.67 37.75 -1.74
CA ILE A 86 16.33 38.93 -1.19
C ILE A 86 17.80 38.81 -1.53
N GLN A 87 18.36 39.85 -2.15
CA GLN A 87 19.75 39.86 -2.58
C GLN A 87 20.57 40.81 -1.70
N LEU A 88 21.76 40.34 -1.32
CA LEU A 88 22.78 41.11 -0.61
C LEU A 88 24.06 41.11 -1.45
N THR A 89 24.50 42.29 -1.87
CA THR A 89 25.74 42.49 -2.63
C THR A 89 26.66 43.50 -1.97
N ASN A 90 27.95 43.51 -2.31
CA ASN A 90 28.84 44.62 -1.98
C ASN A 90 28.47 45.88 -2.79
N SER A 91 29.24 46.96 -2.63
CA SER A 91 29.11 48.22 -3.36
C SER A 91 29.28 48.04 -4.88
N SER A 92 30.19 47.16 -5.30
CA SER A 92 30.51 46.82 -6.71
C SER A 92 29.47 45.92 -7.38
N GLY A 93 28.58 45.28 -6.61
CA GLY A 93 27.53 44.39 -7.11
C GLY A 93 27.83 42.90 -6.95
N ASP A 94 28.97 42.52 -6.36
CA ASP A 94 29.32 41.13 -6.12
C ASP A 94 28.48 40.51 -5.00
N ALA A 95 28.14 39.25 -5.17
CA ALA A 95 27.31 38.49 -4.26
C ALA A 95 27.98 38.24 -2.89
N LEU A 96 27.31 38.63 -1.80
CA LEU A 96 27.77 38.32 -0.45
C LEU A 96 27.24 36.96 0.00
N LYS A 97 28.08 35.93 -0.14
CA LYS A 97 27.75 34.54 0.22
C LYS A 97 27.77 34.30 1.73
N SER A 98 26.89 33.42 2.20
CA SER A 98 26.84 32.89 3.57
C SER A 98 26.68 33.95 4.67
N LYS A 99 26.13 35.13 4.35
CA LYS A 99 25.87 36.19 5.32
C LYS A 99 24.52 35.98 5.99
N LYS A 100 24.47 36.19 7.31
CA LYS A 100 23.24 36.15 8.10
C LYS A 100 22.51 37.48 7.95
N ILE A 101 21.26 37.46 7.49
CA ILE A 101 20.39 38.63 7.43
C ILE A 101 19.11 38.36 8.19
N ILE A 102 18.49 39.40 8.74
CA ILE A 102 17.22 39.29 9.47
C ILE A 102 16.16 40.01 8.65
N ALA A 103 15.12 39.28 8.25
CA ALA A 103 13.89 39.87 7.73
C ALA A 103 12.90 40.10 8.88
N SER A 104 12.21 41.24 8.90
CA SER A 104 11.16 41.54 9.87
C SER A 104 9.88 41.97 9.16
N ILE A 105 8.76 41.31 9.50
CA ILE A 105 7.43 41.66 9.03
C ILE A 105 6.46 41.57 10.21
N ASN A 106 5.72 42.66 10.50
CA ASN A 106 4.86 42.78 11.69
C ASN A 106 5.59 42.36 12.98
N ASP A 107 6.80 42.90 13.20
CA ASP A 107 7.65 42.66 14.38
C ASP A 107 8.14 41.22 14.57
N LYS A 108 7.73 40.29 13.69
CA LYS A 108 8.27 38.93 13.64
C LYS A 108 9.55 38.91 12.82
N LYS A 109 10.65 38.47 13.46
CA LYS A 109 11.97 38.30 12.86
C LYS A 109 12.12 36.91 12.22
N TYR A 110 12.78 36.87 11.06
CA TYR A 110 13.10 35.67 10.31
C TYR A 110 14.61 35.70 9.99
N PRO A 111 15.43 34.91 10.68
CA PRO A 111 16.85 34.78 10.34
C PRO A 111 16.98 34.02 9.01
N LEU A 112 17.77 34.56 8.09
CA LEU A 112 18.04 34.01 6.77
C LEU A 112 19.54 34.00 6.52
N THR A 113 19.97 33.16 5.58
CA THR A 113 21.37 33.09 5.15
C THR A 113 21.44 33.16 3.62
N THR A 114 22.35 33.97 3.10
CA THR A 114 22.55 34.11 1.66
C THR A 114 23.29 32.89 1.08
N ASN A 115 22.88 32.44 -0.11
CA ASN A 115 23.56 31.36 -0.83
C ASN A 115 24.80 31.87 -1.60
N SER A 116 25.41 31.02 -2.43
CA SER A 116 26.58 31.39 -3.26
C SER A 116 26.35 32.53 -4.26
N LYS A 117 25.10 32.89 -4.53
CA LYS A 117 24.73 34.02 -5.39
C LYS A 117 24.28 35.25 -4.58
N GLY A 118 24.49 35.25 -3.27
CA GLY A 118 24.08 36.35 -2.39
C GLY A 118 22.57 36.39 -2.16
N ILE A 119 21.83 35.32 -2.46
CA ILE A 119 20.36 35.27 -2.38
C ILE A 119 19.92 34.55 -1.10
N ALA A 120 19.08 35.22 -0.32
CA ALA A 120 18.30 34.67 0.77
C ALA A 120 16.82 34.51 0.36
N LYS A 121 16.14 33.48 0.88
CA LYS A 121 14.76 33.13 0.49
C LYS A 121 13.80 33.20 1.67
N LEU A 122 12.73 33.97 1.54
CA LEU A 122 11.69 34.13 2.56
C LEU A 122 10.33 33.70 2.03
N THR A 123 9.69 32.69 2.62
CA THR A 123 8.32 32.29 2.26
C THR A 123 7.28 33.20 2.92
N ILE A 124 6.38 33.80 2.13
CA ILE A 124 5.40 34.79 2.59
C ILE A 124 4.02 34.15 2.81
N ASP A 125 3.74 33.56 3.98
CA ASP A 125 2.43 32.98 4.32
C ASP A 125 1.48 33.96 5.06
N LEU A 126 1.34 35.17 4.52
CA LEU A 126 0.55 36.25 5.11
C LEU A 126 -0.76 36.51 4.34
N PRO A 127 -1.83 36.98 5.01
CA PRO A 127 -3.03 37.50 4.33
C PRO A 127 -2.72 38.56 3.28
N ALA A 128 -3.59 38.71 2.28
CA ALA A 128 -3.37 39.71 1.25
C ALA A 128 -3.56 41.15 1.79
N LYS A 129 -2.46 41.89 1.92
CA LYS A 129 -2.37 43.33 2.17
C LYS A 129 -0.94 43.81 1.86
N THR A 130 -0.69 45.10 2.03
CA THR A 130 0.67 45.63 2.01
C THR A 130 1.32 45.47 3.39
N TYR A 131 2.58 45.04 3.41
CA TYR A 131 3.39 44.89 4.62
C TYR A 131 4.69 45.68 4.46
N LYS A 132 5.15 46.29 5.56
CA LYS A 132 6.52 46.78 5.66
C LYS A 132 7.42 45.59 6.00
N LEU A 133 8.33 45.27 5.08
CA LEU A 133 9.41 44.30 5.25
C LEU A 133 10.68 45.10 5.56
N THR A 134 11.28 44.89 6.72
CA THR A 134 12.60 45.45 7.04
C THR A 134 13.64 44.34 6.96
N MET A 135 14.71 44.58 6.22
CA MET A 135 15.86 43.69 6.13
C MET A 135 17.03 44.35 6.85
N SER A 136 17.69 43.63 7.74
CA SER A 136 18.92 44.07 8.40
C SER A 136 20.04 43.06 8.24
N PHE A 137 21.22 43.56 7.92
CA PHE A 137 22.49 42.89 8.02
C PHE A 137 23.29 43.62 9.10
N GLU A 138 23.74 42.90 10.12
CA GLU A 138 24.42 43.49 11.29
C GLU A 138 25.87 43.89 11.00
N GLY A 139 26.39 43.62 9.80
CA GLY A 139 27.79 43.85 9.44
C GLY A 139 28.68 42.66 9.80
N ASP A 140 29.94 42.76 9.41
CA ASP A 140 31.03 41.88 9.84
C ASP A 140 32.38 42.60 9.69
N ASP A 141 33.49 41.86 9.73
CA ASP A 141 34.85 42.41 9.64
C ASP A 141 35.10 43.20 8.35
N ASN A 142 34.41 42.86 7.25
CA ASN A 142 34.64 43.44 5.92
C ASN A 142 33.56 44.45 5.51
N TYR A 143 32.40 44.41 6.16
CA TYR A 143 31.21 45.13 5.70
C TYR A 143 30.50 45.85 6.85
N THR A 144 30.07 47.08 6.60
CA THR A 144 29.28 47.84 7.59
C THR A 144 27.87 47.27 7.74
N PRO A 145 27.20 47.52 8.88
CA PRO A 145 25.78 47.18 9.06
C PRO A 145 24.92 47.93 8.04
N VAL A 146 23.88 47.29 7.51
CA VAL A 146 22.91 47.94 6.63
C VAL A 146 21.49 47.48 6.95
N SER A 147 20.56 48.43 6.95
CA SER A 147 19.13 48.17 7.13
C SER A 147 18.33 48.85 6.02
N LYS A 148 17.33 48.13 5.47
CA LYS A 148 16.49 48.64 4.39
C LYS A 148 15.06 48.15 4.51
N SER A 149 14.10 49.06 4.35
CA SER A 149 12.67 48.72 4.34
C SER A 149 12.09 48.71 2.92
N PHE A 150 11.20 47.74 2.68
CA PHE A 150 10.43 47.58 1.46
C PHE A 150 8.94 47.49 1.81
N ASN A 151 8.09 48.11 1.00
CA ASN A 151 6.65 47.87 1.05
C ASN A 151 6.31 46.74 0.08
N ILE A 152 6.00 45.56 0.62
CA ILE A 152 5.62 44.38 -0.17
C ILE A 152 4.10 44.21 -0.18
N LYS A 153 3.52 44.05 -1.36
CA LYS A 153 2.09 43.77 -1.57
C LYS A 153 1.88 42.27 -1.70
N VAL A 154 1.29 41.67 -0.66
CA VAL A 154 0.88 40.27 -0.68
C VAL A 154 -0.45 40.15 -1.40
N VAL A 155 -0.53 39.28 -2.40
CA VAL A 155 -1.75 39.05 -3.19
C VAL A 155 -2.34 37.67 -2.96
N LYS A 156 -3.67 37.58 -3.07
CA LYS A 156 -4.41 36.32 -2.89
C LYS A 156 -4.10 35.32 -3.99
N LEU A 157 -3.96 34.05 -3.63
CA LEU A 157 -3.83 32.94 -4.56
C LEU A 157 -5.13 32.73 -5.34
N GLN A 158 -5.02 32.43 -6.63
CA GLN A 158 -6.18 32.02 -7.43
C GLN A 158 -6.68 30.68 -6.92
N THR A 159 -7.98 30.41 -7.08
CA THR A 159 -8.55 29.10 -6.74
C THR A 159 -9.31 28.50 -7.91
N LYS A 160 -9.40 27.18 -7.91
CA LYS A 160 -10.11 26.41 -8.93
C LYS A 160 -11.02 25.37 -8.28
N ILE A 161 -12.24 25.30 -8.79
CA ILE A 161 -13.21 24.24 -8.44
C ILE A 161 -13.29 23.25 -9.59
N THR A 162 -13.18 21.96 -9.27
CA THR A 162 -13.33 20.85 -10.23
C THR A 162 -14.36 19.85 -9.76
N GLU A 163 -15.29 19.47 -10.62
CA GLU A 163 -16.26 18.39 -10.41
C GLU A 163 -15.63 17.00 -10.58
N SER A 164 -16.22 15.96 -9.98
CA SER A 164 -15.78 14.57 -10.20
C SER A 164 -16.37 13.91 -11.45
N ALA A 165 -17.46 14.44 -12.01
CA ALA A 165 -18.15 13.89 -13.18
C ALA A 165 -19.18 14.89 -13.74
N ASN A 166 -19.62 14.68 -14.98
CA ASN A 166 -20.83 15.34 -15.54
C ASN A 166 -22.09 14.48 -15.41
N PHE A 167 -22.10 13.50 -14.52
CA PHE A 167 -23.27 12.71 -14.22
C PHE A 167 -23.29 12.31 -12.75
N ALA A 168 -24.46 11.96 -12.26
CA ALA A 168 -24.64 11.37 -10.94
C ALA A 168 -25.64 10.23 -11.03
N VAL A 169 -25.33 9.12 -10.37
CA VAL A 169 -26.32 8.06 -10.16
C VAL A 169 -27.30 8.52 -9.08
N LYS A 170 -28.61 8.34 -9.30
CA LYS A 170 -29.63 8.71 -8.30
C LYS A 170 -29.30 8.05 -6.95
N GLY A 171 -29.30 8.85 -5.89
CA GLY A 171 -28.94 8.43 -4.54
C GLY A 171 -27.45 8.55 -4.20
N ASN A 172 -26.57 8.74 -5.18
CA ASN A 172 -25.12 8.87 -4.97
C ASN A 172 -24.66 10.33 -4.82
N TYR A 173 -23.41 10.50 -4.42
CA TYR A 173 -22.78 11.81 -4.27
C TYR A 173 -22.07 12.25 -5.56
N LEU A 174 -22.19 13.54 -5.87
CA LEU A 174 -21.30 14.26 -6.77
C LEU A 174 -20.30 15.07 -5.93
N TYR A 175 -19.03 15.06 -6.33
CA TYR A 175 -17.95 15.67 -5.57
C TYR A 175 -17.38 16.90 -6.30
N PHE A 176 -16.96 17.88 -5.52
CA PHE A 176 -16.32 19.11 -5.97
C PHE A 176 -15.04 19.32 -5.16
N SER A 177 -13.90 19.39 -5.82
CA SER A 177 -12.60 19.67 -5.20
C SER A 177 -12.22 21.13 -5.40
N LEU A 178 -11.69 21.75 -4.34
CA LEU A 178 -11.19 23.11 -4.30
C LEU A 178 -9.68 23.09 -4.08
N ALA A 179 -8.93 23.76 -4.94
CA ALA A 179 -7.48 23.93 -4.82
C ALA A 179 -7.06 25.36 -5.13
N ASP A 180 -5.89 25.78 -4.65
CA ASP A 180 -5.23 27.01 -5.05
C ASP A 180 -4.45 26.85 -6.37
N SER A 181 -3.85 27.94 -6.86
CA SER A 181 -2.99 27.95 -8.06
C SER A 181 -1.74 27.10 -7.93
N ASN A 182 -1.29 26.83 -6.70
CA ASN A 182 -0.08 26.07 -6.41
C ASN A 182 -0.41 24.56 -6.29
N GLY A 183 -1.69 24.18 -6.45
CA GLY A 183 -2.15 22.79 -6.40
C GLY A 183 -2.55 22.31 -5.00
N ASN A 184 -2.43 23.15 -3.96
CA ASN A 184 -2.76 22.76 -2.59
C ASN A 184 -4.28 22.61 -2.41
N ARG A 185 -4.67 21.58 -1.67
CA ARG A 185 -6.08 21.33 -1.32
C ARG A 185 -6.53 22.26 -0.21
N LEU A 186 -7.65 22.94 -0.42
CA LEU A 186 -8.17 23.89 0.55
C LEU A 186 -9.22 23.21 1.44
N ALA A 187 -8.78 22.71 2.60
CA ALA A 187 -9.63 22.07 3.59
C ALA A 187 -10.49 23.08 4.39
N ASN A 188 -11.61 22.61 4.94
CA ASN A 188 -12.52 23.35 5.81
C ASN A 188 -13.09 24.66 5.23
N LYS A 189 -13.06 24.84 3.91
CA LYS A 189 -13.60 26.02 3.22
C LYS A 189 -15.09 25.86 2.95
N LYS A 190 -15.86 26.90 3.25
CA LYS A 190 -17.31 26.96 2.96
C LYS A 190 -17.51 27.18 1.45
N MET A 191 -18.20 26.24 0.81
CA MET A 191 -18.64 26.29 -0.58
C MET A 191 -20.16 26.30 -0.66
N THR A 192 -20.68 26.98 -1.68
CA THR A 192 -22.10 27.02 -1.99
C THR A 192 -22.35 26.26 -3.29
N ILE A 193 -23.27 25.32 -3.30
CA ILE A 193 -23.63 24.51 -4.47
C ILE A 193 -25.10 24.75 -4.78
N LYS A 194 -25.42 25.35 -5.94
CA LYS A 194 -26.78 25.52 -6.44
C LYS A 194 -27.13 24.35 -7.36
N PHE A 195 -28.19 23.62 -7.04
CA PHE A 195 -28.65 22.46 -7.80
C PHE A 195 -30.17 22.35 -7.70
N ASN A 196 -30.84 22.23 -8.85
CA ASN A 196 -32.30 22.06 -8.93
C ASN A 196 -33.09 23.12 -8.12
N GLY A 197 -32.79 24.41 -8.35
CA GLY A 197 -33.39 25.54 -7.64
C GLY A 197 -32.95 25.72 -6.18
N LYS A 198 -32.33 24.71 -5.55
CA LYS A 198 -31.92 24.74 -4.15
C LYS A 198 -30.45 25.11 -3.98
N THR A 199 -30.14 25.80 -2.88
CA THR A 199 -28.78 26.18 -2.50
C THR A 199 -28.30 25.36 -1.31
N TYR A 200 -27.16 24.69 -1.47
CA TYR A 200 -26.54 23.85 -0.45
C TYR A 200 -25.22 24.45 0.01
N THR A 201 -25.08 24.69 1.31
CA THR A 201 -23.80 25.09 1.91
C THR A 201 -23.05 23.85 2.40
N LYS A 202 -21.82 23.65 1.92
CA LYS A 202 -20.96 22.51 2.27
C LYS A 202 -19.57 22.99 2.64
N LYS A 203 -18.92 22.32 3.60
CA LYS A 203 -17.50 22.54 3.90
C LYS A 203 -16.66 21.50 3.16
N THR A 204 -15.49 21.88 2.65
CA THR A 204 -14.51 20.94 2.13
C THR A 204 -13.89 20.13 3.26
N ASN A 205 -13.64 18.83 3.03
CA ASN A 205 -12.94 17.96 3.98
C ASN A 205 -11.41 18.21 3.96
N GLN A 206 -10.65 17.42 4.72
CA GLN A 206 -9.17 17.46 4.75
C GLN A 206 -8.49 17.34 3.38
N TYR A 207 -9.19 16.75 2.39
CA TYR A 207 -8.71 16.61 1.01
C TYR A 207 -9.24 17.71 0.08
N GLY A 208 -9.72 18.83 0.64
CA GLY A 208 -10.26 19.95 -0.13
C GLY A 208 -11.51 19.62 -0.93
N THR A 209 -12.29 18.60 -0.53
CA THR A 209 -13.43 18.10 -1.31
C THR A 209 -14.76 18.29 -0.57
N ALA A 210 -15.73 18.91 -1.26
CA ALA A 210 -17.12 18.99 -0.86
C ALA A 210 -17.97 17.96 -1.65
N LYS A 211 -19.06 17.46 -1.04
CA LYS A 211 -19.95 16.46 -1.67
C LYS A 211 -21.42 16.88 -1.58
N LEU A 212 -22.18 16.60 -2.63
CA LEU A 212 -23.63 16.79 -2.70
C LEU A 212 -24.31 15.48 -3.07
N LYS A 213 -25.27 15.01 -2.26
CA LYS A 213 -26.09 13.83 -2.57
C LYS A 213 -27.15 14.21 -3.60
N ILE A 214 -27.22 13.50 -4.71
CA ILE A 214 -28.15 13.78 -5.81
C ILE A 214 -29.34 12.83 -5.73
N LYS A 215 -30.53 13.34 -5.39
CA LYS A 215 -31.77 12.53 -5.25
C LYS A 215 -32.79 12.75 -6.37
N SER A 216 -32.58 13.73 -7.25
CA SER A 216 -33.51 14.09 -8.32
C SER A 216 -33.76 12.95 -9.32
N SER A 217 -34.82 13.08 -10.11
CA SER A 217 -35.17 12.14 -11.18
C SER A 217 -34.15 12.16 -12.32
N ASN A 218 -34.24 11.18 -13.22
CA ASN A 218 -33.36 11.10 -14.37
C ASN A 218 -33.64 12.26 -15.34
N SER A 219 -32.74 13.24 -15.40
CA SER A 219 -32.83 14.37 -16.32
C SER A 219 -31.48 15.08 -16.46
N LYS A 220 -31.43 16.16 -17.25
CA LYS A 220 -30.30 17.09 -17.32
C LYS A 220 -30.56 18.23 -16.33
N TYR A 221 -29.57 18.55 -15.51
CA TYR A 221 -29.65 19.65 -14.53
C TYR A 221 -28.45 20.58 -14.65
N SER A 222 -28.67 21.87 -14.44
CA SER A 222 -27.60 22.84 -14.22
C SER A 222 -27.15 22.79 -12.76
N ILE A 223 -25.84 22.78 -12.54
CA ILE A 223 -25.24 22.87 -11.21
C ILE A 223 -24.14 23.94 -11.20
N LYS A 224 -24.11 24.76 -10.14
CA LYS A 224 -23.10 25.80 -9.94
C LYS A 224 -22.49 25.68 -8.55
N ALA A 225 -21.20 25.38 -8.46
CA ALA A 225 -20.42 25.43 -7.23
C ALA A 225 -19.68 26.77 -7.15
N LYS A 226 -19.64 27.39 -5.97
CA LYS A 226 -18.95 28.66 -5.73
C LYS A 226 -18.18 28.60 -4.41
N PHE A 227 -16.95 29.10 -4.43
CA PHE A 227 -16.16 29.47 -3.27
C PHE A 227 -16.06 31.00 -3.26
N LYS A 228 -16.44 31.63 -2.14
CA LYS A 228 -16.47 33.11 -2.06
C LYS A 228 -15.07 33.74 -1.92
N GLY A 229 -14.03 32.95 -1.70
CA GLY A 229 -12.71 33.46 -1.33
C GLY A 229 -12.57 33.62 0.19
N ASP A 230 -11.35 33.93 0.62
CA ASP A 230 -11.02 34.33 1.99
C ASP A 230 -9.89 35.39 1.98
N ASN A 231 -9.21 35.60 3.10
CA ASN A 231 -8.12 36.57 3.22
C ASN A 231 -6.84 36.18 2.44
N LYS A 232 -6.64 34.90 2.12
CA LYS A 232 -5.47 34.37 1.38
C LYS A 232 -5.80 33.90 -0.04
N HIS A 233 -7.08 33.62 -0.33
CA HIS A 233 -7.52 33.00 -1.57
C HIS A 233 -8.62 33.79 -2.28
N LYS A 234 -8.53 33.91 -3.60
CA LYS A 234 -9.56 34.55 -4.42
C LYS A 234 -10.79 33.64 -4.57
N SER A 235 -11.92 34.27 -4.87
CA SER A 235 -13.16 33.55 -5.17
C SER A 235 -13.05 32.75 -6.47
N SER A 236 -13.81 31.66 -6.57
CA SER A 236 -13.93 30.88 -7.81
C SER A 236 -15.31 30.25 -7.94
N SER A 237 -15.69 29.92 -9.18
CA SER A 237 -16.95 29.23 -9.43
C SER A 237 -16.85 28.24 -10.58
N ARG A 238 -17.71 27.23 -10.57
CA ARG A 238 -17.80 26.20 -11.60
C ARG A 238 -19.26 25.91 -11.91
N SER A 239 -19.66 26.21 -13.15
CA SER A 239 -20.99 25.88 -13.69
C SER A 239 -20.86 24.73 -14.69
N LEU A 240 -21.77 23.75 -14.62
CA LEU A 240 -21.87 22.68 -15.62
C LEU A 240 -23.29 22.11 -15.71
N LYS A 241 -23.59 21.45 -16.84
CA LYS A 241 -24.76 20.59 -17.01
C LYS A 241 -24.39 19.16 -16.62
N ILE A 242 -25.16 18.54 -15.73
CA ILE A 242 -25.00 17.14 -15.33
C ILE A 242 -26.18 16.29 -15.74
N HIS A 243 -25.94 15.00 -15.97
CA HIS A 243 -26.97 14.00 -16.20
C HIS A 243 -27.23 13.19 -14.94
N VAL A 244 -28.45 13.20 -14.43
CA VAL A 244 -28.88 12.25 -13.40
C VAL A 244 -29.36 10.98 -14.09
N ILE A 245 -28.83 9.84 -13.67
CA ILE A 245 -29.06 8.54 -14.32
C ILE A 245 -29.30 7.42 -13.29
N SER A 246 -29.88 6.31 -13.73
CA SER A 246 -30.19 5.16 -12.88
C SER A 246 -28.95 4.31 -12.55
N SER A 247 -28.09 4.03 -13.53
CA SER A 247 -26.90 3.21 -13.29
C SER A 247 -25.79 3.43 -14.33
N ARG A 248 -24.62 3.84 -13.85
CA ARG A 248 -23.35 3.86 -14.60
C ARG A 248 -22.20 4.06 -13.64
N SER A 249 -21.06 3.45 -13.94
CA SER A 249 -19.79 3.72 -13.28
C SER A 249 -18.71 3.90 -14.33
N ILE A 250 -17.98 5.02 -14.24
CA ILE A 250 -16.72 5.26 -14.96
C ILE A 250 -15.71 5.54 -13.86
N LYS A 251 -15.01 4.50 -13.39
CA LYS A 251 -14.11 4.59 -12.24
C LYS A 251 -12.67 4.68 -12.71
N ILE A 252 -12.01 5.79 -12.41
CA ILE A 252 -10.55 5.90 -12.46
C ILE A 252 -10.04 5.35 -11.13
N GLU A 253 -9.47 4.15 -11.14
CA GLU A 253 -9.09 3.46 -9.90
C GLU A 253 -7.91 4.12 -9.21
N ASN A 254 -6.96 4.60 -10.02
CA ASN A 254 -5.67 5.08 -9.54
C ASN A 254 -5.81 6.13 -8.45
N THR A 255 -4.88 6.10 -7.51
CA THR A 255 -4.72 7.12 -6.48
C THR A 255 -3.48 7.97 -6.67
N LYS A 256 -2.51 7.44 -7.38
CA LYS A 256 -1.35 8.14 -7.94
C LYS A 256 -1.01 7.56 -9.31
N VAL A 257 -0.09 8.20 -10.01
CA VAL A 257 0.49 7.67 -11.26
C VAL A 257 2.00 7.89 -11.23
N LEU A 258 2.76 7.01 -11.87
CA LEU A 258 4.21 7.20 -12.07
C LEU A 258 4.46 7.75 -13.48
N THR A 259 5.61 8.38 -13.71
CA THR A 259 5.97 8.89 -15.04
C THR A 259 5.98 7.78 -16.09
N ASN A 260 6.45 6.58 -15.76
CA ASN A 260 6.31 5.36 -16.59
C ASN A 260 5.11 4.47 -16.19
N GLY A 261 4.15 5.03 -15.45
CA GLY A 261 3.01 4.33 -14.87
C GLY A 261 1.83 4.11 -15.81
N PHE A 262 0.76 3.51 -15.28
CA PHE A 262 -0.49 3.22 -16.01
C PHE A 262 -1.72 3.74 -15.30
N ILE A 263 -2.72 4.16 -16.09
CA ILE A 263 -4.05 4.55 -15.61
C ILE A 263 -5.08 3.50 -15.99
N ARG A 264 -5.90 3.09 -15.02
CA ARG A 264 -6.89 2.01 -15.11
C ARG A 264 -8.30 2.57 -14.93
N VAL A 265 -9.11 2.39 -15.96
CA VAL A 265 -10.50 2.84 -16.01
C VAL A 265 -11.42 1.62 -16.06
N TYR A 266 -12.38 1.55 -15.15
CA TYR A 266 -13.37 0.48 -15.07
C TYR A 266 -14.76 1.01 -15.42
N LEU A 267 -15.45 0.33 -16.32
CA LEU A 267 -16.74 0.72 -16.86
C LEU A 267 -17.82 -0.29 -16.49
N LYS A 268 -18.90 0.19 -15.89
CA LYS A 268 -20.11 -0.60 -15.67
C LYS A 268 -21.38 0.18 -16.00
N VAL A 269 -22.42 -0.53 -16.45
CA VAL A 269 -23.79 -0.05 -16.62
C VAL A 269 -24.71 -1.10 -15.99
N ALA A 270 -25.67 -0.69 -15.16
CA ALA A 270 -26.51 -1.61 -14.37
C ALA A 270 -25.69 -2.70 -13.63
N GLY A 271 -24.51 -2.34 -13.12
CA GLY A 271 -23.61 -3.26 -12.42
C GLY A 271 -22.85 -4.25 -13.33
N LYS A 272 -23.13 -4.30 -14.63
CA LYS A 272 -22.45 -5.18 -15.61
C LYS A 272 -21.33 -4.44 -16.31
N ALA A 273 -20.22 -5.14 -16.56
CA ALA A 273 -19.10 -4.63 -17.36
C ALA A 273 -19.55 -4.28 -18.79
N VAL A 274 -18.95 -3.24 -19.38
CA VAL A 274 -19.27 -2.82 -20.76
C VAL A 274 -18.02 -2.51 -21.58
N SER A 275 -17.96 -3.05 -22.81
CA SER A 275 -16.87 -2.78 -23.77
C SER A 275 -17.22 -1.57 -24.64
N LYS A 276 -16.77 -0.38 -24.22
CA LYS A 276 -16.96 0.88 -24.95
C LYS A 276 -15.65 1.66 -25.05
N LYS A 277 -15.53 2.55 -26.05
CA LYS A 277 -14.36 3.44 -26.22
C LYS A 277 -14.27 4.40 -25.03
N VAL A 278 -13.13 4.41 -24.37
CA VAL A 278 -12.74 5.36 -23.33
C VAL A 278 -11.72 6.31 -23.92
N THR A 279 -11.96 7.61 -23.78
CA THR A 279 -10.97 8.65 -24.05
C THR A 279 -10.47 9.21 -22.73
N LEU A 280 -9.17 9.04 -22.46
CA LEU A 280 -8.47 9.58 -21.30
C LEU A 280 -7.80 10.90 -21.67
N THR A 281 -7.93 11.91 -20.82
CA THR A 281 -7.18 13.17 -20.90
C THR A 281 -6.40 13.38 -19.62
N ILE A 282 -5.11 13.69 -19.74
CA ILE A 282 -4.18 13.97 -18.64
C ILE A 282 -3.11 14.94 -19.13
N GLY A 283 -3.01 16.12 -18.50
CA GLY A 283 -2.20 17.22 -19.02
C GLY A 283 -2.66 17.58 -20.44
N ASN A 284 -1.70 17.72 -21.36
CA ASN A 284 -1.96 17.98 -22.78
C ASN A 284 -2.20 16.70 -23.59
N LYS A 285 -2.13 15.52 -22.95
CA LYS A 285 -2.26 14.23 -23.64
C LYS A 285 -3.70 13.76 -23.68
N LYS A 286 -4.10 13.20 -24.82
CA LYS A 286 -5.40 12.59 -25.06
C LYS A 286 -5.20 11.21 -25.67
N LEU A 287 -5.58 10.17 -24.93
CA LEU A 287 -5.46 8.77 -25.34
C LEU A 287 -6.84 8.15 -25.49
N SER A 288 -7.01 7.21 -26.42
CA SER A 288 -8.28 6.49 -26.58
C SER A 288 -8.06 5.00 -26.71
N LYS A 289 -8.88 4.20 -26.00
CA LYS A 289 -8.82 2.74 -26.03
C LYS A 289 -10.20 2.15 -25.80
N LYS A 290 -10.53 1.05 -26.46
CA LYS A 290 -11.76 0.29 -26.17
C LYS A 290 -11.54 -0.51 -24.88
N ALA A 291 -12.47 -0.37 -23.93
CA ALA A 291 -12.47 -1.23 -22.75
C ALA A 291 -12.69 -2.69 -23.17
N ASN A 292 -12.05 -3.63 -22.50
CA ASN A 292 -12.16 -5.05 -22.78
C ASN A 292 -13.56 -5.61 -22.40
N SER A 293 -13.81 -6.92 -22.56
CA SER A 293 -15.13 -7.50 -22.24
C SER A 293 -15.46 -7.49 -20.75
N GLU A 294 -14.48 -7.24 -19.89
CA GLU A 294 -14.62 -7.04 -18.45
C GLU A 294 -14.73 -5.54 -18.07
N GLY A 295 -14.85 -4.65 -19.06
CA GLY A 295 -15.06 -3.22 -18.87
C GLY A 295 -13.81 -2.47 -18.43
N ILE A 296 -12.62 -3.03 -18.63
CA ILE A 296 -11.35 -2.45 -18.19
C ILE A 296 -10.61 -1.83 -19.37
N ALA A 297 -10.16 -0.58 -19.21
CA ALA A 297 -9.24 0.09 -20.13
C ALA A 297 -7.99 0.54 -19.37
N VAL A 298 -6.82 0.14 -19.88
CA VAL A 298 -5.51 0.50 -19.29
C VAL A 298 -4.73 1.35 -20.26
N PHE A 299 -4.24 2.49 -19.79
CA PHE A 299 -3.54 3.54 -20.54
C PHE A 299 -2.15 3.77 -19.98
N LYS A 300 -1.17 4.04 -20.85
CA LYS A 300 0.18 4.48 -20.47
C LYS A 300 0.35 5.96 -20.86
N PRO A 301 0.16 6.91 -19.94
CA PRO A 301 0.14 8.34 -20.29
C PRO A 301 1.52 8.95 -20.56
N GLN A 302 2.58 8.50 -19.87
CA GLN A 302 3.93 9.09 -19.95
C GLN A 302 3.93 10.61 -19.75
N VAL A 303 3.53 11.09 -18.58
CA VAL A 303 3.56 12.52 -18.23
C VAL A 303 4.69 12.76 -17.24
N LYS A 304 5.20 14.00 -17.16
CA LYS A 304 6.21 14.39 -16.15
C LYS A 304 5.60 14.37 -14.75
N ALA A 305 6.43 14.41 -13.70
CA ALA A 305 5.92 14.58 -12.35
C ALA A 305 5.11 15.88 -12.19
N GLY A 306 4.08 15.84 -11.34
CA GLY A 306 3.20 16.97 -11.08
C GLY A 306 1.73 16.60 -10.89
N PHE A 307 0.90 17.59 -10.58
CA PHE A 307 -0.53 17.40 -10.37
C PHE A 307 -1.32 17.46 -11.69
N TYR A 308 -2.14 16.44 -11.93
CA TYR A 308 -2.99 16.39 -13.12
C TYR A 308 -4.45 16.13 -12.81
N THR A 309 -5.34 16.87 -13.47
CA THR A 309 -6.73 16.45 -13.63
C THR A 309 -6.78 15.36 -14.70
N VAL A 310 -7.06 14.13 -14.27
CA VAL A 310 -7.25 12.97 -15.14
C VAL A 310 -8.72 12.80 -15.42
N LYS A 311 -9.12 12.82 -16.69
CA LYS A 311 -10.52 12.72 -17.13
C LYS A 311 -10.71 11.51 -18.04
N ALA A 312 -11.61 10.61 -17.67
CA ALA A 312 -12.03 9.47 -18.47
C ALA A 312 -13.44 9.73 -19.03
N LYS A 313 -13.56 9.84 -20.36
CA LYS A 313 -14.81 10.09 -21.09
C LYS A 313 -15.27 8.85 -21.84
N VAL A 314 -16.57 8.56 -21.77
CA VAL A 314 -17.27 7.48 -22.50
C VAL A 314 -18.55 8.07 -23.10
N GLY A 315 -18.58 8.26 -24.41
CA GLY A 315 -19.67 8.98 -25.08
C GLY A 315 -19.82 10.40 -24.50
N LYS A 316 -21.04 10.78 -24.12
CA LYS A 316 -21.31 12.07 -23.48
C LYS A 316 -20.92 12.17 -22.01
N TYR A 317 -20.62 11.05 -21.35
CA TYR A 317 -20.34 10.99 -19.91
C TYR A 317 -18.84 11.03 -19.63
N TYR A 318 -18.43 11.64 -18.53
CA TYR A 318 -17.06 11.54 -18.02
C TYR A 318 -17.04 11.50 -16.50
N SER A 319 -16.00 10.84 -15.99
CA SER A 319 -15.51 11.06 -14.62
C SER A 319 -14.12 11.67 -14.69
N GLN A 320 -13.76 12.48 -13.72
CA GLN A 320 -12.43 12.99 -13.56
C GLN A 320 -12.00 12.98 -12.10
N LYS A 321 -10.70 12.86 -11.91
CA LYS A 321 -10.04 12.80 -10.61
C LYS A 321 -8.70 13.50 -10.74
N ILE A 322 -8.28 14.20 -9.69
CA ILE A 322 -6.94 14.76 -9.69
C ILE A 322 -5.99 13.75 -9.06
N LEU A 323 -4.89 13.47 -9.75
CA LEU A 323 -3.84 12.55 -9.34
C LEU A 323 -2.51 13.30 -9.29
N MET A 324 -1.67 12.94 -8.32
CA MET A 324 -0.26 13.29 -8.35
C MET A 324 0.48 12.29 -9.22
N CYS A 325 1.31 12.79 -10.14
CA CYS A 325 2.30 12.03 -10.86
C CYS A 325 3.66 12.15 -10.15
N TYR A 326 4.28 11.03 -9.84
CA TYR A 326 5.62 10.95 -9.26
C TYR A 326 6.62 10.43 -10.30
N GLU A 327 7.87 10.88 -10.21
CA GLU A 327 8.95 10.24 -10.96
C GLU A 327 9.09 8.78 -10.54
N GLY A 328 9.25 7.89 -11.52
CA GLY A 328 9.54 6.48 -11.26
C GLY A 328 9.00 5.50 -12.30
N ASN A 329 9.41 4.25 -12.10
CA ASN A 329 9.05 3.12 -12.93
C ASN A 329 8.11 2.16 -12.21
N VAL A 330 7.25 1.48 -12.99
CA VAL A 330 6.47 0.36 -12.47
C VAL A 330 7.39 -0.83 -12.15
N LYS A 331 6.97 -1.64 -11.19
CA LYS A 331 7.71 -2.79 -10.68
C LYS A 331 6.91 -4.06 -10.87
N ASP A 332 7.50 -5.08 -11.50
CA ASP A 332 6.84 -6.38 -11.67
C ASP A 332 6.87 -7.14 -10.34
N PRO A 333 5.71 -7.43 -9.72
CA PRO A 333 5.67 -8.06 -8.40
C PRO A 333 6.11 -9.53 -8.39
N LEU A 334 6.44 -10.11 -9.55
CA LEU A 334 7.09 -11.41 -9.66
C LEU A 334 8.61 -11.33 -9.80
N LYS A 335 9.19 -10.12 -9.90
CA LYS A 335 10.64 -9.90 -10.04
C LYS A 335 11.23 -9.11 -8.90
N GLU A 336 10.44 -8.21 -8.31
CA GLU A 336 10.88 -7.37 -7.21
C GLU A 336 9.71 -7.03 -6.28
N LYS A 337 10.04 -6.61 -5.05
CA LYS A 337 9.05 -6.22 -4.04
C LYS A 337 8.35 -4.92 -4.41
N VAL A 338 7.01 -4.95 -4.42
CA VAL A 338 6.13 -3.79 -4.57
C VAL A 338 5.54 -3.42 -3.22
N ALA A 339 5.65 -2.15 -2.84
CA ALA A 339 5.10 -1.66 -1.58
C ALA A 339 3.57 -1.82 -1.51
N LEU A 340 3.07 -2.21 -0.34
CA LEU A 340 1.64 -2.31 -0.07
C LEU A 340 1.07 -0.94 0.27
N LYS A 341 -0.19 -0.72 -0.11
CA LYS A 341 -0.97 0.44 0.29
C LYS A 341 -2.00 0.00 1.34
N ASN A 342 -1.74 0.34 2.60
CA ASN A 342 -2.57 -0.06 3.75
C ASN A 342 -2.82 -1.59 3.79
N GLY A 343 -1.78 -2.38 3.54
CA GLY A 343 -1.86 -3.85 3.50
C GLY A 343 -2.47 -4.45 2.22
N VAL A 344 -2.83 -3.64 1.23
CA VAL A 344 -3.39 -4.06 -0.06
C VAL A 344 -2.34 -3.88 -1.18
N PRO A 345 -2.28 -4.76 -2.19
CA PRO A 345 -1.38 -4.58 -3.33
C PRO A 345 -1.58 -3.23 -4.01
N ASP A 346 -0.51 -2.44 -4.14
CA ASP A 346 -0.58 -1.13 -4.78
C ASP A 346 -0.44 -1.24 -6.30
N VAL A 347 -1.58 -1.46 -6.96
CA VAL A 347 -1.67 -1.58 -8.42
C VAL A 347 -1.15 -0.34 -9.16
N ASP A 348 -1.10 0.84 -8.53
CA ASP A 348 -0.55 2.06 -9.14
C ASP A 348 0.95 1.93 -9.44
N LEU A 349 1.66 1.06 -8.71
CA LEU A 349 3.08 0.78 -8.85
C LEU A 349 3.38 -0.41 -9.78
N MET A 350 2.34 -1.11 -10.26
CA MET A 350 2.49 -2.33 -11.06
C MET A 350 2.30 -2.08 -12.56
N PRO A 351 2.88 -2.92 -13.45
CA PRO A 351 2.71 -2.78 -14.89
C PRO A 351 1.24 -2.93 -15.34
N GLY A 352 0.97 -2.47 -16.56
CA GLY A 352 -0.40 -2.38 -17.11
C GLY A 352 -1.14 -3.70 -17.26
N ASN A 353 -0.44 -4.84 -17.17
CA ASN A 353 -1.03 -6.18 -17.14
C ASN A 353 -1.56 -6.60 -15.76
N TYR A 354 -1.43 -5.78 -14.71
CA TYR A 354 -2.09 -6.01 -13.40
C TYR A 354 -3.28 -5.08 -13.21
N VAL A 355 -4.41 -5.62 -12.75
CA VAL A 355 -5.65 -4.86 -12.49
C VAL A 355 -6.32 -5.38 -11.22
N THR A 356 -7.15 -4.54 -10.61
CA THR A 356 -8.01 -4.96 -9.49
C THR A 356 -9.15 -5.83 -10.04
N GLY A 357 -9.24 -7.07 -9.58
CA GLY A 357 -10.36 -7.96 -9.87
C GLY A 357 -11.65 -7.50 -9.18
N ASP A 358 -12.77 -7.62 -9.87
CA ASP A 358 -14.10 -7.42 -9.30
C ASP A 358 -14.51 -8.62 -8.43
N GLY A 359 -14.59 -8.40 -7.11
CA GLY A 359 -15.01 -9.39 -6.11
C GLY A 359 -16.47 -9.84 -6.20
N ASN A 360 -17.26 -9.30 -7.14
CA ASN A 360 -18.63 -9.70 -7.41
C ASN A 360 -18.85 -10.19 -8.84
N ALA A 361 -17.80 -10.29 -9.65
CA ALA A 361 -17.91 -10.74 -11.04
C ALA A 361 -18.06 -12.27 -11.15
N LYS A 362 -18.42 -12.70 -12.37
CA LYS A 362 -18.39 -14.10 -12.81
C LYS A 362 -17.17 -14.30 -13.69
N TYR A 363 -16.24 -15.14 -13.25
CA TYR A 363 -15.01 -15.44 -13.98
C TYR A 363 -15.08 -16.81 -14.64
N THR A 364 -14.40 -16.95 -15.77
CA THR A 364 -14.11 -18.24 -16.40
C THR A 364 -12.61 -18.38 -16.58
N LEU A 365 -12.02 -19.47 -16.10
CA LEU A 365 -10.58 -19.75 -16.18
C LEU A 365 -10.36 -21.10 -16.89
N LYS A 366 -9.29 -21.19 -17.71
CA LYS A 366 -8.78 -22.45 -18.28
C LYS A 366 -7.96 -23.23 -17.25
N LYS A 367 -7.76 -24.54 -17.49
CA LYS A 367 -6.89 -25.42 -16.69
C LYS A 367 -5.53 -24.80 -16.35
N SER A 368 -4.78 -24.35 -17.36
CA SER A 368 -3.46 -23.74 -17.14
C SER A 368 -3.51 -22.51 -16.24
N GLN A 369 -4.57 -21.70 -16.33
CA GLN A 369 -4.67 -20.42 -15.62
C GLN A 369 -4.94 -20.59 -14.14
N TYR A 370 -5.83 -21.51 -13.73
CA TYR A 370 -6.03 -21.76 -12.31
C TYR A 370 -4.93 -22.64 -11.71
N LYS A 371 -4.33 -23.56 -12.49
CA LYS A 371 -3.20 -24.37 -12.01
C LYS A 371 -1.97 -23.52 -11.74
N ASP A 372 -1.75 -22.45 -12.51
CA ASP A 372 -0.69 -21.47 -12.24
C ASP A 372 -0.81 -20.85 -10.83
N VAL A 373 -2.04 -20.50 -10.43
CA VAL A 373 -2.30 -19.95 -9.09
C VAL A 373 -2.03 -20.99 -8.00
N LEU A 374 -2.57 -22.21 -8.16
CA LEU A 374 -2.36 -23.30 -7.20
C LEU A 374 -0.88 -23.66 -7.04
N LYS A 375 -0.13 -23.70 -8.16
CA LYS A 375 1.31 -23.95 -8.16
C LYS A 375 2.05 -22.86 -7.38
N ARG A 376 1.78 -21.59 -7.69
CA ARG A 376 2.39 -20.44 -6.99
C ARG A 376 2.05 -20.45 -5.50
N ASP A 377 0.82 -20.79 -5.14
CA ASP A 377 0.38 -20.89 -3.74
C ASP A 377 1.03 -22.08 -3.01
N SER A 378 1.23 -23.21 -3.69
CA SER A 378 1.97 -24.35 -3.14
C SER A 378 3.43 -23.96 -2.86
N TYR A 379 4.10 -23.29 -3.80
CA TYR A 379 5.47 -22.80 -3.58
C TYR A 379 5.54 -21.76 -2.47
N CYS A 380 4.52 -20.91 -2.35
CA CYS A 380 4.41 -19.95 -1.27
C CYS A 380 4.31 -20.65 0.09
N LEU A 381 3.50 -21.69 0.21
CA LEU A 381 3.42 -22.54 1.42
C LEU A 381 4.74 -23.26 1.72
N PHE A 382 5.45 -23.73 0.69
CA PHE A 382 6.74 -24.40 0.86
C PHE A 382 7.83 -23.45 1.39
N LEU A 383 7.97 -22.26 0.80
CA LEU A 383 9.04 -21.32 1.15
C LEU A 383 8.71 -20.47 2.39
N ASN A 384 7.45 -20.09 2.57
CA ASN A 384 7.05 -19.10 3.56
C ASN A 384 6.13 -19.65 4.64
N ASN A 385 5.75 -20.93 4.59
CA ASN A 385 4.75 -21.58 5.46
C ASN A 385 3.34 -20.95 5.46
N LYS A 386 3.13 -19.87 4.71
CA LYS A 386 1.90 -19.08 4.72
C LYS A 386 1.54 -18.64 3.30
N LEU A 387 0.26 -18.38 3.09
CA LEU A 387 -0.24 -17.78 1.87
C LEU A 387 -0.25 -16.25 1.96
N THR A 388 -0.40 -15.63 0.81
CA THR A 388 -0.64 -14.20 0.68
C THR A 388 -2.12 -13.84 0.92
N LYS A 389 -2.36 -12.62 1.43
CA LYS A 389 -3.70 -12.04 1.67
C LYS A 389 -4.44 -11.75 0.37
N TYR A 390 -3.71 -11.56 -0.72
CA TYR A 390 -4.23 -11.38 -2.07
C TYR A 390 -3.53 -12.33 -3.04
N THR A 391 -4.19 -12.69 -4.12
CA THR A 391 -3.57 -13.40 -5.24
C THR A 391 -3.99 -12.74 -6.55
N PHE A 392 -3.44 -13.20 -7.66
CA PHE A 392 -3.88 -12.79 -8.97
C PHE A 392 -4.08 -13.99 -9.90
N PHE A 393 -4.96 -13.82 -10.87
CA PHE A 393 -5.24 -14.86 -11.86
C PHE A 393 -5.57 -14.26 -13.23
N LYS A 394 -5.43 -15.08 -14.26
CA LYS A 394 -5.80 -14.74 -15.64
C LYS A 394 -7.15 -15.37 -15.98
N THR A 395 -7.94 -14.70 -16.81
CA THR A 395 -9.26 -15.20 -17.26
C THR A 395 -9.16 -15.78 -18.66
N LYS A 396 -10.11 -16.65 -19.02
CA LYS A 396 -10.19 -17.24 -20.37
C LYS A 396 -10.24 -16.16 -21.45
N SER A 397 -10.96 -15.06 -21.20
CA SER A 397 -11.12 -13.92 -22.11
C SER A 397 -9.91 -12.99 -22.15
N HIS A 398 -9.10 -12.93 -21.09
CA HIS A 398 -7.95 -12.03 -21.00
C HIS A 398 -6.72 -12.75 -20.44
N PRO A 399 -6.03 -13.59 -21.23
CA PRO A 399 -4.90 -14.40 -20.79
C PRO A 399 -3.65 -13.58 -20.42
N ASN A 400 -3.60 -12.32 -20.82
CA ASN A 400 -2.47 -11.42 -20.56
C ASN A 400 -2.77 -10.41 -19.43
N LEU A 401 -3.87 -10.57 -18.70
CA LEU A 401 -4.31 -9.64 -17.66
C LEU A 401 -4.43 -10.38 -16.31
N ASN A 402 -3.65 -9.93 -15.33
CA ASN A 402 -3.59 -10.43 -13.96
C ASN A 402 -4.62 -9.69 -13.09
N HIS A 403 -5.65 -10.39 -12.63
CA HIS A 403 -6.73 -9.86 -11.80
C HIS A 403 -6.42 -10.09 -10.34
N ILE A 404 -6.11 -9.03 -9.60
CA ILE A 404 -5.79 -9.09 -8.17
C ILE A 404 -7.08 -9.17 -7.35
N ILE A 405 -7.20 -10.17 -6.49
CA ILE A 405 -8.36 -10.35 -5.62
C ILE A 405 -7.94 -10.80 -4.22
N SER A 406 -8.78 -10.57 -3.21
CA SER A 406 -8.51 -11.10 -1.86
C SER A 406 -8.51 -12.62 -1.86
N ARG A 407 -7.71 -13.21 -0.96
CA ARG A 407 -7.59 -14.65 -0.82
C ARG A 407 -8.94 -15.34 -0.61
N GLU A 408 -9.80 -14.77 0.22
CA GLU A 408 -11.10 -15.38 0.51
C GLU A 408 -12.03 -15.45 -0.71
N LYS A 409 -11.90 -14.49 -1.64
CA LYS A 409 -12.63 -14.50 -2.91
C LYS A 409 -12.05 -15.51 -3.88
N TRP A 410 -10.73 -15.63 -3.93
CA TRP A 410 -10.06 -16.71 -4.68
C TRP A 410 -10.51 -18.09 -4.18
N ASN A 411 -10.65 -18.26 -2.87
CA ASN A 411 -11.07 -19.53 -2.29
C ASN A 411 -12.47 -19.99 -2.74
N VAL A 412 -13.33 -19.09 -3.24
CA VAL A 412 -14.59 -19.45 -3.92
C VAL A 412 -14.33 -20.18 -5.24
N ILE A 413 -13.34 -19.73 -6.01
CA ILE A 413 -12.90 -20.38 -7.25
C ILE A 413 -12.24 -21.71 -6.93
N GLU A 414 -11.33 -21.70 -5.96
CA GLU A 414 -10.60 -22.89 -5.55
C GLU A 414 -11.51 -23.98 -4.98
N ARG A 415 -12.50 -23.62 -4.15
CA ARG A 415 -13.51 -24.58 -3.67
C ARG A 415 -14.26 -25.23 -4.82
N ALA A 416 -14.64 -24.46 -5.84
CA ALA A 416 -15.30 -25.03 -7.03
C ALA A 416 -14.39 -25.96 -7.84
N ILE A 417 -13.07 -25.72 -7.85
CA ILE A 417 -12.08 -26.62 -8.43
C ILE A 417 -12.02 -27.91 -7.60
N ASN A 418 -11.80 -27.79 -6.28
CA ASN A 418 -11.70 -28.92 -5.35
C ASN A 418 -12.96 -29.79 -5.39
N THR A 419 -14.17 -29.19 -5.42
CA THR A 419 -15.43 -29.93 -5.57
C THR A 419 -15.43 -30.82 -6.80
N LYS A 420 -14.95 -30.33 -7.95
CA LYS A 420 -14.90 -31.13 -9.19
C LYS A 420 -13.82 -32.21 -9.14
N LEU A 421 -12.67 -31.91 -8.54
CA LEU A 421 -11.57 -32.85 -8.42
C LEU A 421 -11.96 -34.03 -7.52
N VAL A 422 -12.44 -33.71 -6.32
CA VAL A 422 -12.87 -34.70 -5.31
C VAL A 422 -14.03 -35.54 -5.85
N LYS A 423 -15.08 -34.92 -6.42
CA LYS A 423 -16.20 -35.68 -7.05
C LYS A 423 -15.76 -36.66 -8.12
N LYS A 424 -14.71 -36.33 -8.89
CA LYS A 424 -14.26 -37.19 -9.98
C LYS A 424 -13.37 -38.33 -9.48
N ASN A 425 -12.65 -38.12 -8.38
CA ASN A 425 -11.76 -39.08 -7.71
C ASN A 425 -10.92 -39.92 -8.70
N LYS A 426 -10.27 -39.26 -9.66
CA LYS A 426 -9.53 -39.89 -10.76
C LYS A 426 -8.13 -39.30 -10.91
N ASN A 427 -7.12 -40.17 -11.02
CA ASN A 427 -5.75 -39.75 -11.21
C ASN A 427 -5.59 -38.87 -12.46
N GLY A 428 -4.81 -37.80 -12.37
CA GLY A 428 -4.52 -36.88 -13.47
C GLY A 428 -5.72 -36.02 -13.93
N TYR A 429 -6.91 -36.19 -13.37
CA TYR A 429 -8.08 -35.41 -13.77
C TYR A 429 -7.97 -33.95 -13.30
N TRP A 430 -8.25 -33.03 -14.23
CA TRP A 430 -8.36 -31.60 -13.97
C TRP A 430 -9.42 -31.00 -14.89
N PRO A 431 -10.39 -30.22 -14.37
CA PRO A 431 -11.42 -29.60 -15.21
C PRO A 431 -10.81 -28.71 -16.29
N GLY A 432 -11.16 -28.90 -17.57
CA GLY A 432 -10.63 -28.08 -18.66
C GLY A 432 -10.89 -26.57 -18.49
N LYS A 433 -12.02 -26.22 -17.84
CA LYS A 433 -12.37 -24.86 -17.42
C LYS A 433 -13.20 -24.86 -16.14
N ILE A 434 -13.16 -23.75 -15.42
CA ILE A 434 -14.06 -23.46 -14.29
C ILE A 434 -14.73 -22.10 -14.52
N THR A 435 -16.03 -22.01 -14.21
CA THR A 435 -16.80 -20.76 -14.28
C THR A 435 -17.47 -20.54 -12.94
N VAL A 436 -17.17 -19.42 -12.27
CA VAL A 436 -17.58 -19.18 -10.88
C VAL A 436 -18.05 -17.73 -10.72
N SER A 437 -19.19 -17.54 -10.06
CA SER A 437 -19.67 -16.22 -9.62
C SER A 437 -19.20 -15.95 -8.19
N LEU A 438 -18.57 -14.81 -7.96
CA LEU A 438 -18.05 -14.40 -6.65
C LEU A 438 -19.03 -13.54 -5.85
N LYS A 439 -20.14 -13.13 -6.46
CA LYS A 439 -21.15 -12.25 -5.85
C LYS A 439 -21.67 -12.86 -4.55
N GLY A 440 -21.51 -12.13 -3.45
CA GLY A 440 -22.00 -12.55 -2.12
C GLY A 440 -21.29 -13.76 -1.52
N LYS A 441 -20.20 -14.26 -2.11
CA LYS A 441 -19.46 -15.45 -1.62
C LYS A 441 -18.05 -15.08 -1.16
N SER A 442 -17.59 -15.72 -0.09
CA SER A 442 -16.23 -15.64 0.45
C SER A 442 -15.98 -16.90 1.28
N TYR A 443 -14.78 -17.50 1.18
CA TYR A 443 -14.41 -18.65 2.03
C TYR A 443 -13.02 -18.46 2.62
N THR A 444 -12.86 -18.78 3.89
CA THR A 444 -11.57 -19.06 4.51
C THR A 444 -11.02 -20.37 3.96
N TYR A 445 -11.79 -21.45 3.97
CA TYR A 445 -11.31 -22.77 3.56
C TYR A 445 -11.82 -23.14 2.17
N PRO A 446 -10.96 -23.31 1.15
CA PRO A 446 -11.39 -23.87 -0.13
C PRO A 446 -11.49 -25.41 -0.12
N GLU A 447 -10.99 -26.07 0.91
CA GLU A 447 -10.94 -27.53 0.99
C GLU A 447 -12.35 -28.13 1.05
N VAL A 448 -12.51 -29.31 0.43
CA VAL A 448 -13.73 -30.10 0.46
C VAL A 448 -13.41 -31.54 0.80
N ARG A 449 -14.31 -32.19 1.53
CA ARG A 449 -14.23 -33.64 1.77
C ARG A 449 -15.26 -34.38 0.97
N ASP A 450 -14.90 -35.58 0.56
CA ASP A 450 -15.83 -36.64 0.18
C ASP A 450 -16.29 -37.36 1.46
N VAL A 451 -17.56 -37.80 1.51
CA VAL A 451 -18.03 -38.67 2.60
C VAL A 451 -17.99 -40.10 2.07
N GLN A 452 -17.05 -40.88 2.59
CA GLN A 452 -16.80 -42.25 2.18
C GLN A 452 -18.04 -43.13 2.40
N GLY A 453 -18.25 -44.08 1.49
CA GLY A 453 -19.19 -45.18 1.65
C GLY A 453 -18.53 -46.51 2.04
N THR A 454 -17.20 -46.56 2.19
CA THR A 454 -16.42 -47.76 2.54
C THR A 454 -15.37 -47.45 3.63
N GLY A 455 -15.18 -48.37 4.58
CA GLY A 455 -14.42 -48.12 5.83
C GLY A 455 -12.90 -48.17 5.75
N TYR A 456 -12.31 -48.69 4.67
CA TYR A 456 -10.88 -48.97 4.61
C TYR A 456 -10.04 -47.90 3.89
N THR A 457 -10.63 -46.83 3.32
CA THR A 457 -9.87 -45.79 2.60
C THR A 457 -9.62 -44.52 3.42
N CYS A 458 -9.93 -44.51 4.73
CA CYS A 458 -9.83 -43.32 5.60
C CYS A 458 -8.43 -42.65 5.59
N GLY A 459 -7.36 -43.44 5.50
CA GLY A 459 -5.98 -42.94 5.36
C GLY A 459 -5.77 -42.17 4.04
N PRO A 460 -5.90 -42.83 2.88
CA PRO A 460 -5.83 -42.19 1.56
C PRO A 460 -6.74 -40.97 1.38
N THR A 461 -7.94 -40.97 1.96
CA THR A 461 -8.84 -39.81 1.90
C THR A 461 -8.36 -38.66 2.76
N SER A 462 -7.85 -38.94 3.96
CA SER A 462 -7.22 -37.92 4.81
C SER A 462 -6.00 -37.32 4.12
N ALA A 463 -5.16 -38.15 3.49
CA ALA A 463 -4.04 -37.70 2.67
C ALA A 463 -4.48 -36.83 1.48
N SER A 464 -5.56 -37.21 0.79
CA SER A 464 -6.16 -36.42 -0.30
C SER A 464 -6.61 -35.03 0.18
N VAL A 465 -7.23 -34.92 1.36
CA VAL A 465 -7.60 -33.62 1.96
C VAL A 465 -6.35 -32.80 2.34
N CYS A 466 -5.34 -33.41 2.97
CA CYS A 466 -4.06 -32.75 3.27
C CYS A 466 -3.39 -32.20 2.00
N SER A 467 -3.46 -32.92 0.88
CA SER A 467 -2.92 -32.48 -0.41
C SER A 467 -3.63 -31.21 -0.95
N GLN A 468 -4.93 -31.03 -0.66
CA GLN A 468 -5.67 -29.79 -0.96
C GLN A 468 -5.17 -28.61 -0.12
N VAL A 469 -4.92 -28.82 1.18
CA VAL A 469 -4.39 -27.78 2.09
C VAL A 469 -3.06 -27.24 1.58
N LEU A 470 -2.21 -28.13 1.09
CA LEU A 470 -0.86 -27.85 0.56
C LEU A 470 -0.85 -27.42 -0.92
N LYS A 471 -2.02 -27.30 -1.55
CA LYS A 471 -2.21 -26.83 -2.94
C LYS A 471 -1.50 -27.71 -3.99
N ASN A 472 -1.24 -28.97 -3.65
CA ASN A 472 -0.64 -29.98 -4.52
C ASN A 472 -1.54 -31.23 -4.53
N TYR A 473 -2.70 -31.13 -5.18
CA TYR A 473 -3.79 -32.10 -5.04
C TYR A 473 -3.48 -33.47 -5.66
N PHE A 474 -3.81 -34.53 -4.91
CA PHE A 474 -3.89 -35.92 -5.37
C PHE A 474 -5.20 -36.56 -4.92
N CYS A 475 -5.85 -37.31 -5.81
CA CYS A 475 -7.12 -37.95 -5.49
C CYS A 475 -6.94 -39.20 -4.62
N GLU A 476 -7.95 -39.50 -3.81
CA GLU A 476 -7.97 -40.66 -2.91
C GLU A 476 -7.67 -41.96 -3.65
N ARG A 477 -8.33 -42.23 -4.78
CA ARG A 477 -8.15 -43.49 -5.52
C ARG A 477 -6.71 -43.72 -5.98
N TYR A 478 -6.01 -42.63 -6.31
CA TYR A 478 -4.61 -42.73 -6.70
C TYR A 478 -3.75 -43.02 -5.49
N LEU A 479 -3.93 -42.27 -4.40
CA LEU A 479 -3.19 -42.46 -3.16
C LEU A 479 -3.40 -43.88 -2.61
N ALA A 480 -4.65 -44.37 -2.57
CA ALA A 480 -5.00 -45.71 -2.13
C ALA A 480 -4.28 -46.80 -2.94
N LYS A 481 -4.25 -46.65 -4.27
CA LYS A 481 -3.53 -47.58 -5.15
C LYS A 481 -2.03 -47.63 -4.83
N ILE A 482 -1.38 -46.47 -4.70
CA ILE A 482 0.08 -46.42 -4.52
C ILE A 482 0.52 -46.69 -3.07
N SER A 483 -0.40 -46.61 -2.11
CA SER A 483 -0.20 -47.04 -0.72
C SER A 483 -0.58 -48.50 -0.47
N GLY A 484 -1.01 -49.24 -1.50
CA GLY A 484 -1.42 -50.64 -1.36
C GLY A 484 -2.60 -50.83 -0.40
N THR A 485 -3.58 -49.93 -0.44
CA THR A 485 -4.79 -50.03 0.41
C THR A 485 -5.61 -51.26 0.05
N ASP A 486 -5.96 -52.06 1.06
CA ASP A 486 -6.82 -53.24 0.95
C ASP A 486 -7.99 -53.18 1.96
N SER A 487 -8.66 -54.30 2.20
CA SER A 487 -9.78 -54.40 3.15
C SER A 487 -9.38 -54.18 4.61
N THR A 488 -8.10 -54.28 4.96
CA THR A 488 -7.56 -54.04 6.30
C THR A 488 -7.19 -52.57 6.53
N GLY A 489 -7.17 -51.77 5.47
CA GLY A 489 -6.89 -50.34 5.51
C GLY A 489 -5.53 -49.99 4.93
N THR A 490 -4.81 -49.06 5.56
CA THR A 490 -3.49 -48.59 5.09
C THR A 490 -2.65 -48.22 6.29
N SER A 491 -1.43 -48.77 6.38
CA SER A 491 -0.49 -48.42 7.45
C SER A 491 0.11 -47.03 7.24
N CYS A 492 0.58 -46.40 8.33
CA CYS A 492 1.30 -45.13 8.24
C CYS A 492 2.54 -45.21 7.35
N PRO A 493 3.42 -46.24 7.46
CA PRO A 493 4.56 -46.40 6.55
C PRO A 493 4.20 -46.42 5.06
N ASN A 494 3.16 -47.16 4.68
CA ASN A 494 2.73 -47.22 3.27
C ASN A 494 2.18 -45.87 2.79
N MET A 495 1.48 -45.15 3.66
CA MET A 495 1.01 -43.79 3.37
C MET A 495 2.16 -42.79 3.24
N VAL A 496 3.21 -42.90 4.06
CA VAL A 496 4.45 -42.10 3.94
C VAL A 496 5.10 -42.34 2.57
N ALA A 497 5.30 -43.61 2.18
CA ALA A 497 5.89 -43.95 0.89
C ALA A 497 5.06 -43.40 -0.29
N ALA A 498 3.73 -43.46 -0.21
CA ALA A 498 2.83 -42.88 -1.20
C ALA A 498 2.95 -41.36 -1.29
N LEU A 499 3.00 -40.65 -0.16
CA LEU A 499 3.12 -39.18 -0.13
C LEU A 499 4.50 -38.71 -0.61
N GLN A 500 5.58 -39.40 -0.23
CA GLN A 500 6.94 -39.06 -0.65
C GLN A 500 7.14 -39.14 -2.17
N LYS A 501 6.49 -40.10 -2.85
CA LYS A 501 6.45 -40.19 -4.32
C LYS A 501 5.82 -38.97 -5.01
N ASN A 502 5.12 -38.11 -4.25
CA ASN A 502 4.30 -37.02 -4.78
C ASN A 502 4.74 -35.62 -4.27
N ASN A 503 6.04 -35.45 -4.00
CA ASN A 503 6.67 -34.21 -3.52
C ASN A 503 6.18 -33.76 -2.13
N PHE A 504 5.92 -34.72 -1.24
CA PHE A 504 5.70 -34.44 0.16
C PHE A 504 6.83 -34.99 1.04
N LYS A 505 7.06 -34.33 2.17
CA LYS A 505 7.84 -34.85 3.28
C LYS A 505 6.88 -35.18 4.41
N CYS A 506 7.06 -36.35 5.00
CA CYS A 506 6.27 -36.80 6.14
C CYS A 506 7.17 -36.93 7.38
N SER A 507 6.62 -36.62 8.54
CA SER A 507 7.27 -36.84 9.82
C SER A 507 6.26 -37.40 10.80
N TYR A 508 6.67 -38.42 11.53
CA TYR A 508 5.81 -39.06 12.53
C TYR A 508 5.56 -38.13 13.71
N PHE A 509 4.39 -38.25 14.30
CA PHE A 509 4.11 -37.76 15.64
C PHE A 509 3.19 -38.73 16.38
N TYR A 510 3.38 -38.78 17.68
CA TYR A 510 2.69 -39.66 18.62
C TYR A 510 1.85 -38.85 19.61
N LYS A 511 1.06 -39.54 20.44
CA LYS A 511 0.22 -38.91 21.49
C LYS A 511 1.02 -38.00 22.42
N SER A 512 2.22 -38.43 22.83
CA SER A 512 3.14 -37.67 23.69
C SER A 512 3.63 -36.39 23.01
N THR A 513 3.89 -36.43 21.71
CA THR A 513 4.40 -35.31 20.90
C THR A 513 3.32 -34.51 20.18
N PHE A 514 2.03 -34.72 20.48
CA PHE A 514 0.92 -34.09 19.76
C PHE A 514 1.00 -32.56 19.77
N THR A 515 1.39 -31.96 20.91
CA THR A 515 1.61 -30.50 21.01
C THR A 515 2.68 -30.02 20.02
N SER A 516 3.78 -30.77 19.83
CA SER A 516 4.82 -30.43 18.86
C SER A 516 4.27 -30.45 17.43
N ALA A 517 3.45 -31.45 17.08
CA ALA A 517 2.79 -31.50 15.77
C ALA A 517 1.83 -30.31 15.55
N LEU A 518 1.12 -29.88 16.60
CA LEU A 518 0.26 -28.71 16.55
C LEU A 518 1.05 -27.41 16.41
N ASN A 519 2.24 -27.31 17.02
CA ASN A 519 3.16 -26.18 16.81
C ASN A 519 3.63 -26.12 15.36
N GLU A 520 3.96 -27.26 14.76
CA GLU A 520 4.29 -27.36 13.33
C GLU A 520 3.13 -26.95 12.42
N LEU A 521 1.90 -27.36 12.75
CA LEU A 521 0.69 -26.92 12.05
C LEU A 521 0.46 -25.41 12.19
N LYS A 522 0.70 -24.84 13.38
CA LYS A 522 0.57 -23.40 13.66
C LYS A 522 1.53 -22.55 12.83
N LYS A 523 2.79 -23.02 12.63
CA LYS A 523 3.76 -22.42 11.71
C LYS A 523 3.19 -22.33 10.29
N GLY A 524 2.39 -23.30 9.87
CA GLY A 524 1.78 -23.39 8.55
C GLY A 524 2.63 -24.19 7.57
N GLY A 525 2.21 -24.25 6.30
CA GLY A 525 2.87 -25.09 5.29
C GLY A 525 2.78 -26.58 5.59
N ALA A 526 1.85 -26.97 6.47
CA ALA A 526 1.63 -28.34 6.92
C ALA A 526 0.13 -28.66 7.01
N ALA A 527 -0.18 -29.94 6.96
CA ALA A 527 -1.44 -30.53 7.38
C ALA A 527 -1.14 -31.85 8.11
N LEU A 528 -2.04 -32.32 8.97
CA LEU A 528 -1.82 -33.57 9.71
C LEU A 528 -2.78 -34.66 9.26
N ILE A 529 -2.27 -35.89 9.22
CA ILE A 529 -3.07 -37.11 9.17
C ILE A 529 -3.01 -37.72 10.57
N PHE A 530 -4.15 -37.77 11.22
CA PHE A 530 -4.29 -38.23 12.61
C PHE A 530 -4.91 -39.63 12.63
N HIS A 531 -4.24 -40.56 13.31
CA HIS A 531 -4.70 -41.93 13.48
C HIS A 531 -5.48 -42.06 14.80
N ALA A 532 -6.81 -42.05 14.68
CA ALA A 532 -7.73 -42.42 15.73
C ALA A 532 -7.90 -43.95 15.81
N ASN A 533 -8.66 -44.46 16.78
CA ASN A 533 -8.89 -45.89 16.95
C ASN A 533 -9.43 -46.54 15.66
N ASN A 534 -8.58 -47.32 14.97
CA ASN A 534 -8.83 -47.94 13.66
C ASN A 534 -9.35 -46.97 12.57
N HIS A 535 -8.99 -45.68 12.64
CA HIS A 535 -9.53 -44.68 11.71
C HIS A 535 -8.61 -43.48 11.49
N TYR A 536 -8.49 -43.01 10.25
CA TYR A 536 -7.76 -41.78 9.95
C TYR A 536 -8.68 -40.59 9.74
N VAL A 537 -8.29 -39.45 10.32
CA VAL A 537 -8.88 -38.14 10.04
C VAL A 537 -7.78 -37.15 9.66
N SER A 538 -8.13 -36.08 8.95
CA SER A 538 -7.17 -35.01 8.67
C SER A 538 -7.39 -33.81 9.58
N ILE A 539 -6.31 -33.19 10.03
CA ILE A 539 -6.31 -31.93 10.77
C ILE A 539 -5.68 -30.86 9.89
N LEU A 540 -6.48 -29.87 9.51
CA LEU A 540 -6.14 -28.91 8.48
C LEU A 540 -5.60 -27.59 9.05
N ASP A 541 -6.00 -27.26 10.28
CA ASP A 541 -5.69 -25.97 10.89
C ASP A 541 -5.81 -25.99 12.42
N ILE A 542 -5.28 -24.95 13.07
CA ILE A 542 -5.32 -24.74 14.51
C ILE A 542 -5.74 -23.31 14.84
N SER A 543 -6.58 -23.11 15.86
CA SER A 543 -7.10 -21.81 16.22
C SER A 543 -5.99 -20.89 16.74
N GLY A 544 -6.20 -19.57 16.66
CA GLY A 544 -5.18 -18.59 17.08
C GLY A 544 -4.70 -18.77 18.53
N ASP A 545 -5.63 -19.14 19.43
CA ASP A 545 -5.37 -19.45 20.84
C ASP A 545 -4.78 -20.85 21.08
N GLY A 546 -4.66 -21.68 20.04
CA GLY A 546 -4.14 -23.06 20.12
C GLY A 546 -5.11 -24.06 20.76
N LYS A 547 -6.35 -23.68 21.11
CA LYS A 547 -7.26 -24.55 21.88
C LYS A 547 -8.12 -25.48 21.03
N LYS A 548 -8.28 -25.18 19.74
CA LYS A 548 -9.09 -25.95 18.80
C LYS A 548 -8.33 -26.26 17.52
N VAL A 549 -8.68 -27.38 16.90
CA VAL A 549 -8.19 -27.80 15.58
C VAL A 549 -9.34 -28.03 14.62
N LEU A 550 -9.13 -27.70 13.35
CA LEU A 550 -10.10 -27.95 12.29
C LEU A 550 -9.91 -29.37 11.76
N VAL A 551 -10.86 -30.24 12.07
CA VAL A 551 -10.83 -31.65 11.70
C VAL A 551 -11.73 -31.90 10.50
N SER A 552 -11.26 -32.73 9.57
CA SER A 552 -12.04 -33.33 8.49
C SER A 552 -12.12 -34.83 8.71
N ASN A 553 -13.31 -35.30 9.10
CA ASN A 553 -13.64 -36.72 9.15
C ASN A 553 -14.32 -37.13 7.83
N SER A 554 -13.58 -37.82 6.98
CA SER A 554 -14.04 -38.24 5.67
C SER A 554 -14.97 -39.44 5.70
N TYR A 555 -15.05 -40.20 6.80
CA TYR A 555 -16.02 -41.29 6.97
C TYR A 555 -17.36 -40.81 7.56
N GLY A 556 -17.48 -39.51 7.90
CA GLY A 556 -18.70 -38.95 8.49
C GLY A 556 -18.64 -38.92 10.03
N THR A 557 -19.13 -39.97 10.70
CA THR A 557 -19.29 -40.02 12.18
C THR A 557 -18.55 -41.17 12.87
N TYR A 558 -17.72 -41.95 12.18
CA TYR A 558 -16.93 -43.01 12.84
C TYR A 558 -16.03 -42.44 13.92
N ASP A 559 -15.94 -43.19 15.03
CA ASP A 559 -15.35 -42.79 16.31
C ASP A 559 -15.95 -41.48 16.89
N ASN A 560 -17.14 -41.09 16.44
CA ASN A 560 -17.84 -39.85 16.81
C ASN A 560 -17.01 -38.57 16.59
N ILE A 561 -15.97 -38.61 15.74
CA ILE A 561 -15.11 -37.45 15.45
C ILE A 561 -15.83 -36.55 14.44
N PRO A 562 -16.16 -35.29 14.77
CA PRO A 562 -16.94 -34.46 13.88
C PRO A 562 -16.06 -33.71 12.86
N THR A 563 -16.63 -33.36 11.70
CA THR A 563 -15.98 -32.44 10.74
C THR A 563 -16.26 -30.99 11.10
N LYS A 564 -15.49 -30.44 12.04
CA LYS A 564 -15.59 -29.04 12.49
C LYS A 564 -14.35 -28.66 13.30
N TRP A 565 -14.39 -27.48 13.90
CA TRP A 565 -13.46 -27.09 14.96
C TRP A 565 -13.72 -27.90 16.23
N VAL A 566 -12.70 -28.60 16.71
CA VAL A 566 -12.76 -29.51 17.87
C VAL A 566 -11.69 -29.13 18.88
N LYS A 567 -11.97 -29.30 20.18
CA LYS A 567 -10.99 -29.03 21.25
C LYS A 567 -9.75 -29.91 21.07
N VAL A 568 -8.55 -29.36 21.30
CA VAL A 568 -7.30 -30.12 21.26
C VAL A 568 -7.31 -31.26 22.29
N SER A 569 -7.83 -31.03 23.50
CA SER A 569 -7.97 -32.07 24.53
C SER A 569 -8.86 -33.23 24.09
N TYR A 570 -9.94 -32.94 23.36
CA TYR A 570 -10.79 -33.99 22.79
C TYR A 570 -10.01 -34.84 21.79
N MET A 571 -9.25 -34.23 20.87
CA MET A 571 -8.46 -34.98 19.89
C MET A 571 -7.34 -35.78 20.56
N LYS A 572 -6.69 -35.24 21.60
CA LYS A 572 -5.63 -35.93 22.34
C LYS A 572 -6.13 -37.23 23.00
N ASN A 573 -7.41 -37.31 23.34
CA ASN A 573 -8.01 -38.50 23.94
C ASN A 573 -8.48 -39.55 22.90
N ARG A 574 -8.37 -39.25 21.60
CA ARG A 574 -8.85 -40.11 20.50
C ARG A 574 -7.74 -40.89 19.78
N PHE A 575 -6.49 -40.78 20.23
CA PHE A 575 -5.40 -41.60 19.70
C PHE A 575 -5.73 -43.10 19.83
N SER A 576 -5.38 -43.87 18.80
CA SER A 576 -5.53 -45.32 18.84
C SER A 576 -4.67 -45.94 19.95
N PRO A 577 -5.22 -46.88 20.74
CA PRO A 577 -4.45 -47.62 21.74
C PRO A 577 -3.49 -48.65 21.10
N LYS A 578 -3.74 -49.05 19.85
CA LYS A 578 -2.95 -50.06 19.12
C LYS A 578 -1.89 -49.45 18.19
N TRP A 579 -2.14 -48.23 17.69
CA TRP A 579 -1.33 -47.58 16.67
C TRP A 579 -1.26 -46.07 16.92
N ASP A 580 -0.31 -45.59 17.72
CA ASP A 580 -0.26 -44.17 18.12
C ASP A 580 0.43 -43.25 17.09
N GLU A 581 0.95 -43.82 16.00
CA GLU A 581 1.64 -43.12 14.93
C GLU A 581 0.70 -42.32 14.01
N SER A 582 0.98 -41.03 13.88
CA SER A 582 0.30 -40.07 13.00
C SER A 582 1.33 -39.28 12.18
N LEU A 583 0.90 -38.55 11.15
CA LEU A 583 1.80 -37.90 10.19
C LEU A 583 1.61 -36.38 10.11
N ILE A 584 2.71 -35.63 10.22
CA ILE A 584 2.81 -34.27 9.71
C ILE A 584 3.17 -34.36 8.23
N VAL A 585 2.40 -33.71 7.36
CA VAL A 585 2.63 -33.68 5.91
C VAL A 585 3.05 -32.28 5.49
N ARG A 586 4.19 -32.16 4.80
CA ARG A 586 4.74 -30.92 4.26
C ARG A 586 5.09 -31.07 2.79
N LEU A 587 5.17 -29.95 2.08
CA LEU A 587 5.68 -29.92 0.70
C LEU A 587 7.20 -30.17 0.70
N ASN A 588 7.70 -30.81 -0.35
CA ASN A 588 9.11 -31.12 -0.53
C ASN A 588 9.53 -30.83 -1.97
N TYR A 589 9.84 -29.58 -2.27
CA TYR A 589 10.28 -29.16 -3.61
C TYR A 589 11.77 -28.89 -3.64
N ASN A 590 12.42 -29.25 -4.75
CA ASN A 590 13.70 -28.67 -5.14
C ASN A 590 13.43 -27.57 -6.18
N LEU A 591 13.44 -26.30 -5.74
CA LEU A 591 13.13 -25.15 -6.58
C LEU A 591 14.41 -24.42 -7.02
N PRO A 592 14.55 -24.02 -8.29
CA PRO A 592 15.59 -23.10 -8.72
C PRO A 592 15.49 -21.74 -8.01
N ASP A 593 16.61 -21.06 -7.81
CA ASP A 593 16.65 -19.78 -7.08
C ASP A 593 15.78 -18.70 -7.73
N ALA A 594 15.78 -18.61 -9.06
CA ALA A 594 14.89 -17.71 -9.79
C ALA A 594 13.39 -17.92 -9.47
N VAL A 595 12.98 -19.17 -9.17
CA VAL A 595 11.61 -19.48 -8.74
C VAL A 595 11.40 -19.05 -7.29
N LYS A 596 12.37 -19.28 -6.40
CA LYS A 596 12.30 -18.83 -5.00
C LYS A 596 12.18 -17.31 -4.93
N ASP A 597 13.00 -16.59 -5.66
CA ASP A 597 13.01 -15.12 -5.72
C ASP A 597 11.69 -14.57 -6.24
N SER A 598 11.15 -15.20 -7.28
CA SER A 598 9.85 -14.80 -7.83
C SER A 598 8.71 -15.02 -6.83
N VAL A 599 8.70 -16.14 -6.12
CA VAL A 599 7.68 -16.45 -5.09
C VAL A 599 7.81 -15.53 -3.87
N ASN A 600 9.02 -15.21 -3.44
CA ASN A 600 9.25 -14.29 -2.31
C ASN A 600 8.90 -12.83 -2.66
N SER A 601 9.19 -12.41 -3.89
CA SER A 601 8.73 -11.12 -4.43
C SER A 601 7.20 -11.06 -4.48
N TYR A 602 6.55 -12.13 -4.95
CA TYR A 602 5.10 -12.27 -4.89
C TYR A 602 4.57 -12.20 -3.46
N TYR A 603 5.17 -12.96 -2.53
CA TYR A 603 4.74 -13.05 -1.14
C TYR A 603 4.71 -11.69 -0.45
N SER A 604 5.80 -10.92 -0.62
CA SER A 604 5.92 -9.58 -0.06
C SER A 604 5.01 -8.54 -0.73
N SER A 605 4.81 -8.64 -2.05
CA SER A 605 4.00 -7.70 -2.84
C SER A 605 2.49 -7.90 -2.72
N PHE A 606 2.04 -9.09 -2.28
CA PHE A 606 0.62 -9.46 -2.21
C PHE A 606 0.05 -9.56 -0.79
N GLY A 607 0.78 -9.04 0.20
CA GLY A 607 0.41 -9.06 1.60
C GLY A 607 0.75 -10.41 2.23
N THR A 608 1.66 -10.39 3.20
CA THR A 608 2.15 -11.59 3.88
C THR A 608 1.19 -12.11 4.95
N ASN A 609 1.46 -13.32 5.44
CA ASN A 609 0.87 -13.88 6.65
C ASN A 609 -0.67 -13.90 6.60
N TRP A 610 -1.26 -14.46 5.55
CA TRP A 610 -2.69 -14.73 5.56
C TRP A 610 -2.99 -15.86 6.56
N LEU A 611 -3.74 -15.53 7.61
CA LEU A 611 -4.08 -16.43 8.70
C LEU A 611 -5.46 -17.04 8.47
N LYS A 612 -5.56 -18.37 8.56
CA LYS A 612 -6.81 -19.15 8.49
C LYS A 612 -7.54 -19.24 9.86
N HIS A 613 -6.76 -19.03 10.94
CA HIS A 613 -6.94 -19.49 12.32
C HIS A 613 -8.08 -18.87 13.17
N SER A 614 -8.99 -18.09 12.60
CA SER A 614 -9.93 -17.24 13.37
C SER A 614 -11.37 -17.25 12.88
N THR A 615 -11.81 -18.35 12.25
CA THR A 615 -13.19 -18.43 11.74
C THR A 615 -13.87 -19.70 12.22
N GLY A 616 -15.14 -19.61 12.64
CA GLY A 616 -15.98 -20.79 12.90
C GLY A 616 -16.40 -21.53 11.63
N GLN A 617 -15.88 -21.15 10.46
CA GLN A 617 -16.25 -21.73 9.18
C GLN A 617 -15.67 -23.16 9.04
N GLY A 618 -16.51 -24.08 8.60
CA GLY A 618 -16.11 -25.43 8.22
C GLY A 618 -15.71 -25.57 6.75
N ILE A 619 -15.13 -26.72 6.43
CA ILE A 619 -14.80 -27.12 5.05
C ILE A 619 -16.05 -27.46 4.24
N GLY A 620 -15.91 -27.55 2.91
CA GLY A 620 -16.99 -28.01 2.05
C GLY A 620 -17.26 -29.51 2.17
N ARG A 621 -18.48 -29.92 1.82
CA ARG A 621 -18.85 -31.32 1.60
C ARG A 621 -19.18 -31.49 0.12
N VAL A 622 -18.67 -32.55 -0.49
CA VAL A 622 -18.91 -32.94 -1.87
C VAL A 622 -20.17 -33.79 -1.98
#